data_AF-A0A3D0ZMJ0-F1
#
_entry.id   AF-A0A3D0ZMJ0-F1
#
_cell.length_a   1.000
_cell.length_b   1.000
_cell.length_c   1.000
_cell.angle_alpha   90.00
_cell.angle_beta   90.00
_cell.angle_gamma   90.00
#
_symmetry.space_group_name_H-M   'P 1'
#
loop_
_entity.id
_entity.type
_entity.pdbx_description
1 polymer ?
#
loop_
_entity_poly.entity_id
_entity_poly.type
_entity_poly.pdbx_seq_one_letter_code
_entity_poly.pdbx_strand_id
1 'polypeptide(L)'
;MSSTLTPLRSKRSSLTRGQLPAFAPYVVLVIALILGAAILALIGFNTFGWGVVSAILFAAGLVGWSAVVEGSRKAKDKLATCLVVGSFLIALLPLISVIWTVLVNGIPGLIAPGFLTSSMNGVTG
;
A
#
# COMPACT_ATOMS: atom_id res chain seq x y z
N MET A 1 4.95 60.01 6.10
CA MET A 1 4.81 58.85 7.02
C MET A 1 5.02 57.60 6.19
N SER A 2 6.27 57.11 6.12
CA SER A 2 6.64 55.98 5.27
C SER A 2 7.23 54.89 6.15
N SER A 3 6.48 53.81 6.33
CA SER A 3 6.88 52.61 7.07
C SER A 3 7.80 51.77 6.18
N THR A 4 9.11 51.94 6.35
CA THR A 4 10.12 51.06 5.78
C THR A 4 10.01 49.69 6.44
N LEU A 5 9.37 48.73 5.76
CA LEU A 5 9.36 47.33 6.17
C LEU A 5 10.72 46.72 5.87
N THR A 6 11.59 46.66 6.87
CA THR A 6 12.83 45.87 6.81
C THR A 6 12.45 44.41 6.52
N PRO A 7 12.85 43.83 5.38
CA PRO A 7 12.57 42.42 5.12
C PRO A 7 13.40 41.60 6.10
N LEU A 8 12.74 41.03 7.11
CA LEU A 8 13.36 40.05 7.98
C LEU A 8 13.79 38.88 7.09
N ARG A 9 15.10 38.78 6.86
CA ARG A 9 15.72 37.69 6.10
C ARG A 9 15.26 36.38 6.72
N SER A 10 14.36 35.68 6.03
CA SER A 10 13.92 34.33 6.36
C SER A 10 15.16 33.47 6.61
N LYS A 11 15.45 33.21 7.89
CA LYS A 11 16.46 32.26 8.31
C LYS A 11 15.92 30.90 7.89
N ARG A 12 16.30 30.46 6.69
CA ARG A 12 15.95 29.13 6.14
C ARG A 12 16.20 28.11 7.26
N SER A 13 15.14 27.51 7.78
CA SER A 13 15.16 26.80 9.05
C SER A 13 16.16 25.65 9.00
N SER A 14 17.20 25.74 9.82
CA SER A 14 18.21 24.68 10.03
C SER A 14 17.61 23.41 10.66
N LEU A 15 16.30 23.38 10.93
CA LEU A 15 15.54 22.25 11.46
C LEU A 15 15.00 21.32 10.37
N THR A 16 15.20 21.65 9.08
CA THR A 16 14.80 20.84 7.91
C THR A 16 16.00 20.14 7.26
N ARG A 17 17.06 19.83 8.02
CA ARG A 17 18.16 18.97 7.55
C ARG A 17 17.94 17.55 8.08
N GLY A 18 18.03 16.56 7.19
CA GLY A 18 17.89 15.13 7.54
C GLY A 18 16.49 14.56 7.36
N GLN A 19 15.70 15.04 6.38
CA GLN A 19 14.41 14.45 6.01
C GLN A 19 14.52 13.73 4.67
N LEU A 20 13.92 12.54 4.55
CA LEU A 20 13.81 11.87 3.26
C LEU A 20 12.93 12.70 2.32
N PRO A 21 13.27 12.72 1.01
CA PRO A 21 12.41 13.36 0.03
C PRO A 21 11.08 12.60 -0.12
N ALA A 22 10.02 13.33 -0.45
CA ALA A 22 8.67 12.77 -0.58
C ALA A 22 8.54 11.66 -1.64
N PHE A 23 9.46 11.60 -2.60
CA PHE A 23 9.49 10.56 -3.63
C PHE A 23 10.21 9.27 -3.20
N ALA A 24 10.94 9.29 -2.07
CA ALA A 24 11.69 8.13 -1.59
C ALA A 24 10.86 6.85 -1.45
N PRO A 25 9.64 6.84 -0.87
CA PRO A 25 8.86 5.61 -0.77
C PRO A 25 8.53 5.02 -2.15
N TYR A 26 8.22 5.84 -3.15
CA TYR A 26 7.94 5.34 -4.50
C TYR A 26 9.17 4.71 -5.15
N VAL A 27 10.35 5.32 -4.98
CA VAL A 27 11.60 4.77 -5.51
C VAL A 27 11.93 3.43 -4.84
N VAL A 28 11.83 3.36 -3.51
CA VAL A 28 12.07 2.10 -2.77
C VAL A 28 11.09 1.01 -3.19
N LEU A 29 9.82 1.36 -3.42
CA LEU A 29 8.80 0.43 -3.88
C LEU A 29 9.17 -0.17 -5.24
N VAL A 30 9.51 0.67 -6.23
CA VAL A 30 9.89 0.20 -7.56
C VAL A 30 11.12 -0.71 -7.50
N ILE A 31 12.15 -0.31 -6.75
CA ILE A 31 13.36 -1.11 -6.56
C ILE A 31 13.03 -2.46 -5.90
N ALA A 32 12.19 -2.46 -4.87
CA ALA A 32 11.79 -3.68 -4.18
C ALA A 32 11.03 -4.66 -5.08
N LEU A 33 10.13 -4.17 -5.94
CA LEU A 33 9.42 -5.01 -6.91
C LEU A 33 10.36 -5.64 -7.95
N ILE A 34 11.30 -4.85 -8.47
CA ILE A 34 12.29 -5.32 -9.46
C ILE A 34 13.22 -6.37 -8.82
N LEU A 35 13.75 -6.09 -7.62
CA LEU A 35 14.63 -7.01 -6.92
C LEU A 35 13.89 -8.29 -6.51
N GLY A 36 12.66 -8.18 -6.01
CA GLY A 36 11.84 -9.34 -5.68
C GLY A 36 11.58 -10.21 -6.92
N ALA A 37 11.30 -9.60 -8.06
CA ALA A 37 11.08 -10.32 -9.32
C ALA A 37 12.37 -11.01 -9.78
N ALA A 38 13.49 -10.30 -9.75
CA ALA A 38 14.80 -10.84 -10.12
C ALA A 38 15.20 -12.03 -9.23
N ILE A 39 15.01 -11.92 -7.91
CA ILE A 39 15.33 -13.00 -6.96
C ILE A 39 14.50 -14.24 -7.29
N LEU A 40 13.17 -14.12 -7.45
CA LEU A 40 12.34 -15.29 -7.69
C LEU A 40 12.43 -15.85 -9.11
N ALA A 41 12.80 -15.03 -10.10
CA ALA A 41 13.08 -15.52 -11.44
C ALA A 41 14.24 -16.54 -11.46
N LEU A 42 15.16 -16.49 -10.50
CA LEU A 42 16.31 -17.40 -10.42
C LEU A 42 15.99 -18.76 -9.78
N ILE A 43 14.96 -18.84 -8.95
CA ILE A 43 14.63 -20.02 -8.13
C ILE A 43 13.31 -20.69 -8.56
N GLY A 44 12.46 -19.96 -9.28
CA GLY A 44 11.11 -20.37 -9.67
C GLY A 44 10.11 -19.27 -9.37
N PHE A 45 9.52 -18.67 -10.41
CA PHE A 45 8.66 -17.50 -10.26
C PHE A 45 7.27 -17.88 -9.73
N ASN A 46 6.89 -17.29 -8.59
CA ASN A 46 5.56 -17.41 -8.00
C ASN A 46 5.04 -16.01 -7.65
N THR A 47 3.88 -15.64 -8.17
CA THR A 47 3.26 -14.32 -7.96
C THR A 47 3.04 -13.99 -6.48
N PHE A 48 2.63 -14.97 -5.67
CA PHE A 48 2.42 -14.78 -4.23
C PHE A 48 3.76 -14.58 -3.51
N GLY A 49 4.74 -15.45 -3.78
CA GLY A 49 6.08 -15.32 -3.23
C GLY A 49 6.72 -13.98 -3.60
N TRP A 50 6.50 -13.53 -4.84
CA TRP A 50 7.03 -12.27 -5.34
C TRP A 50 6.47 -11.08 -4.57
N GLY A 51 5.16 -11.08 -4.30
CA GLY A 51 4.51 -10.07 -3.48
C GLY A 51 5.09 -10.02 -2.06
N VAL A 52 5.28 -11.18 -1.43
CA VAL A 52 5.83 -11.28 -0.07
C VAL A 52 7.27 -10.78 -0.01
N VAL A 53 8.15 -11.27 -0.90
CA VAL A 53 9.56 -10.85 -0.94
C VAL A 53 9.66 -9.35 -1.21
N SER A 54 8.89 -8.83 -2.18
CA SER A 54 8.90 -7.40 -2.50
C SER A 54 8.40 -6.54 -1.32
N ALA A 55 7.36 -6.99 -0.60
CA ALA A 55 6.86 -6.28 0.58
C ALA A 55 7.91 -6.23 1.70
N ILE A 56 8.64 -7.32 1.93
CA ILE A 56 9.73 -7.38 2.92
C ILE A 56 10.86 -6.43 2.51
N LEU A 57 11.30 -6.50 1.25
CA LEU A 57 12.36 -5.62 0.73
C LEU A 57 11.96 -4.14 0.80
N PHE A 58 10.71 -3.81 0.49
CA PHE A 58 10.18 -2.46 0.60
C PHE A 58 10.22 -1.95 2.04
N ALA A 59 9.67 -2.73 2.99
CA ALA A 59 9.65 -2.36 4.40
C ALA A 59 11.08 -2.20 4.96
N ALA A 60 11.96 -3.15 4.68
CA ALA A 60 13.36 -3.10 5.10
C ALA A 60 14.11 -1.90 4.50
N GLY A 61 13.94 -1.65 3.20
CA GLY A 61 14.58 -0.52 2.51
C GLY A 61 14.09 0.84 3.03
N LEU A 62 12.78 1.00 3.20
CA LEU A 62 12.20 2.28 3.64
C LEU A 62 12.54 2.59 5.10
N VAL A 63 12.40 1.60 5.98
CA VAL A 63 12.73 1.75 7.42
C VAL A 63 14.23 1.92 7.60
N GLY A 64 15.05 1.15 6.88
CA GLY A 64 16.51 1.24 6.91
C GLY A 64 17.01 2.61 6.46
N TRP A 65 16.55 3.11 5.31
CA TRP A 65 16.91 4.45 4.84
C TRP A 65 16.47 5.52 5.85
N SER A 66 15.25 5.40 6.39
CA SER A 66 14.75 6.33 7.40
C SER A 66 15.53 6.28 8.70
N ALA A 67 16.03 5.11 9.12
CA ALA A 67 16.84 4.99 10.32
C ALA A 67 18.17 5.73 10.16
N VAL A 68 18.79 5.66 8.96
CA VAL A 68 20.06 6.33 8.65
C VAL A 68 19.89 7.84 8.51
N VAL A 69 18.83 8.32 7.85
CA VAL A 69 18.67 9.75 7.50
C VAL A 69 17.88 10.53 8.56
N GLU A 70 16.78 9.96 9.08
CA GLU A 70 15.83 10.65 9.97
C GLU A 70 15.89 10.15 11.43
N GLY A 71 16.64 9.08 11.69
CA GLY A 71 16.80 8.49 13.01
C GLY A 71 15.70 7.48 13.43
N SER A 72 15.88 6.91 14.62
CA SER A 72 15.11 5.76 15.09
C SER A 72 13.62 6.03 15.32
N ARG A 73 13.24 7.23 15.76
CA ARG A 73 11.83 7.59 16.01
C ARG A 73 11.02 7.57 14.72
N LYS A 74 11.55 8.16 13.65
CA LYS A 74 10.90 8.19 12.33
C LYS A 74 10.93 6.83 11.64
N ALA A 75 11.99 6.05 11.82
CA ALA A 75 12.03 4.68 11.34
C ALA A 75 10.92 3.81 11.93
N LYS A 76 10.66 3.90 13.24
CA LYS A 76 9.58 3.15 13.92
C LYS A 76 8.18 3.55 13.44
N ASP A 77 7.96 4.84 13.19
CA ASP A 77 6.71 5.37 12.62
C ASP A 77 6.44 4.80 11.22
N LYS A 78 7.47 4.78 10.36
CA LYS A 78 7.37 4.16 9.02
C LYS A 78 7.21 2.65 9.08
N LEU A 79 7.84 1.98 10.03
CA LEU A 79 7.65 0.55 10.28
C LEU A 79 6.18 0.26 10.63
N ALA A 80 5.62 0.99 11.60
CA ALA A 80 4.22 0.85 11.99
C ALA A 80 3.29 1.08 10.79
N THR A 81 3.56 2.11 9.99
CA THR A 81 2.82 2.37 8.75
C THR A 81 2.87 1.18 7.80
N CYS A 82 4.06 0.63 7.51
CA CYS A 82 4.22 -0.55 6.65
C CYS A 82 3.46 -1.78 7.18
N LEU A 83 3.49 -2.02 8.50
CA LEU A 83 2.79 -3.15 9.11
C LEU A 83 1.27 -2.98 9.05
N VAL A 84 0.75 -1.79 9.37
CA VAL A 84 -0.69 -1.52 9.34
C VAL A 84 -1.21 -1.62 7.91
N VAL A 85 -0.54 -0.99 6.95
CA VAL A 85 -0.90 -1.08 5.53
C VAL A 85 -0.79 -2.52 5.04
N GLY A 86 0.29 -3.23 5.36
CA GLY A 86 0.48 -4.63 5.00
C GLY A 86 -0.61 -5.55 5.57
N SER A 87 -0.94 -5.39 6.85
CA SER A 87 -2.01 -6.14 7.52
C SER A 87 -3.37 -5.85 6.89
N PHE A 88 -3.66 -4.58 6.58
CA PHE A 88 -4.88 -4.19 5.91
C PHE A 88 -5.00 -4.82 4.50
N LEU A 89 -3.91 -4.78 3.71
CA LEU A 89 -3.88 -5.42 2.39
C LEU A 89 -4.11 -6.94 2.47
N ILE A 90 -3.53 -7.61 3.47
CA ILE A 90 -3.76 -9.04 3.71
C ILE A 90 -5.23 -9.30 4.06
N ALA A 91 -5.84 -8.45 4.88
CA ALA A 91 -7.26 -8.54 5.23
C ALA A 91 -8.20 -8.29 4.05
N LEU A 92 -7.78 -7.51 3.04
CA LEU A 92 -8.55 -7.31 1.81
C LEU A 92 -8.59 -8.55 0.91
N LEU A 93 -7.60 -9.44 0.97
CA LEU A 93 -7.55 -10.65 0.12
C LEU A 93 -8.84 -11.50 0.21
N PRO A 94 -9.32 -11.92 1.40
CA PRO A 94 -10.58 -12.66 1.50
C PRO A 94 -11.80 -11.81 1.14
N LEU A 95 -11.80 -10.51 1.44
CA LEU A 95 -12.93 -9.63 1.09
C LEU A 95 -13.11 -9.54 -0.43
N ILE A 96 -12.02 -9.36 -1.17
CA ILE A 96 -12.01 -9.35 -2.63
C ILE A 96 -12.46 -10.71 -3.17
N SER A 97 -12.01 -11.81 -2.55
CA SER A 97 -12.44 -13.16 -2.92
C SER A 97 -13.96 -13.35 -2.82
N VAL A 98 -14.56 -12.90 -1.71
CA VAL A 98 -16.02 -12.98 -1.51
C VAL A 98 -16.76 -12.10 -2.51
N ILE A 99 -16.33 -10.85 -2.69
CA ILE A 99 -16.94 -9.94 -3.67
C ILE A 99 -16.93 -10.58 -5.05
N TRP A 100 -15.77 -11.09 -5.49
CA TRP A 100 -15.65 -11.75 -6.78
C TRP A 100 -16.58 -12.95 -6.92
N THR A 101 -16.61 -13.81 -5.90
CA THR A 101 -17.45 -15.02 -5.88
C THR A 101 -18.94 -14.68 -5.94
N VAL A 102 -19.36 -13.65 -5.20
CA VAL A 102 -20.75 -13.16 -5.20
C VAL A 102 -21.12 -12.59 -6.56
N LEU A 103 -20.22 -11.83 -7.21
CA LEU A 103 -20.49 -11.30 -8.53
C LEU A 103 -20.61 -12.41 -9.59
N VAL A 104 -19.64 -13.34 -9.61
CA VAL A 104 -19.60 -14.44 -10.60
C VAL A 104 -20.83 -15.35 -10.48
N ASN A 105 -21.23 -15.70 -9.25
CA ASN A 105 -22.34 -16.63 -9.04
C ASN A 105 -23.70 -15.91 -8.94
N GLY A 106 -23.72 -14.66 -8.50
CA GLY A 106 -24.95 -13.90 -8.25
C GLY A 106 -25.48 -13.16 -9.47
N ILE A 107 -24.60 -12.59 -10.31
CA ILE A 107 -25.04 -11.84 -11.50
C ILE A 107 -25.87 -12.70 -12.46
N PRO A 108 -25.47 -13.94 -12.81
CA PRO A 108 -26.25 -14.78 -13.71
C PRO A 108 -27.67 -15.06 -13.22
N GLY A 109 -27.83 -15.28 -11.90
CA GLY A 109 -29.14 -15.46 -11.29
C GLY A 109 -29.97 -14.18 -11.31
N LEU A 110 -29.35 -13.03 -11.02
CA LEU A 110 -30.00 -11.73 -11.00
C LEU A 110 -30.57 -11.31 -12.37
N ILE A 111 -29.86 -11.63 -13.46
CA ILE A 111 -30.26 -11.29 -14.83
C ILE A 111 -31.17 -12.35 -15.47
N ALA A 112 -31.44 -13.46 -14.79
CA ALA A 112 -32.27 -14.52 -15.34
C ALA A 112 -33.70 -13.98 -15.61
N PRO A 113 -34.29 -14.26 -16.79
CA PRO A 113 -35.62 -13.77 -17.13
C PRO A 113 -36.64 -14.17 -16.08
N GLY A 114 -37.36 -13.19 -15.57
CA GLY A 114 -38.39 -13.41 -14.56
C GLY A 114 -37.88 -13.57 -13.13
N PHE A 115 -36.57 -13.51 -12.84
CA PHE A 115 -36.05 -13.64 -11.47
C PHE A 115 -36.62 -12.59 -10.52
N LEU A 116 -36.66 -11.32 -10.94
CA LEU A 116 -37.20 -10.22 -10.13
C LEU A 116 -38.73 -10.13 -10.13
N THR A 117 -39.41 -10.85 -11.02
CA THR A 117 -40.87 -10.83 -11.17
C THR A 117 -41.53 -12.14 -10.72
N SER A 118 -40.74 -13.17 -10.42
CA SER A 118 -41.23 -14.48 -9.98
C SER A 118 -41.16 -14.58 -8.46
N SER A 119 -42.23 -15.10 -7.87
CA SER A 119 -42.30 -15.35 -6.43
C SER A 119 -41.62 -16.67 -6.09
N MET A 120 -40.70 -16.65 -5.13
CA MET A 120 -40.08 -17.86 -4.57
C MET A 120 -40.97 -18.56 -3.52
N ASN A 121 -42.26 -18.19 -3.45
CA ASN A 121 -43.20 -18.78 -2.50
C ASN A 121 -43.39 -20.28 -2.80
N GLY A 122 -43.13 -21.12 -1.79
CA GLY A 122 -43.15 -22.59 -1.91
C GLY A 122 -41.80 -23.26 -2.13
N VAL A 123 -40.70 -22.50 -2.26
CA VAL A 123 -39.34 -23.08 -2.25
C VAL A 123 -38.97 -23.47 -0.82
N THR A 124 -39.21 -24.74 -0.46
CA THR A 124 -38.61 -25.38 0.70
C THR A 124 -37.35 -26.12 0.25
N GLY A 125 -36.24 -25.86 0.94
CA GLY A 125 -34.94 -26.49 0.64
C GLY A 125 -34.93 -28.00 0.82
#